data_AF-A0A4Q3ANH9-F1
#
_entry.id   AF-A0A4Q3ANH9-F1
#
_cell.length_a   1.000
_cell.length_b   1.000
_cell.length_c   1.000
_cell.angle_alpha   90.00
_cell.angle_beta   90.00
_cell.angle_gamma   90.00
#
_symmetry.space_group_name_H-M   'P 1'
#
loop_
_entity.id
_entity.type
_entity.pdbx_description
1 polymer ?
#
loop_
_entity_poly.entity_id
_entity_poly.type
_entity_poly.pdbx_seq_one_letter_code
_entity_poly.pdbx_strand_id
1 'polypeptide(L)'
;MVVTNRQLIDWSLLLAAGKRIEIPPHYRPERRKRLTEILDAAREKDQAEWPEKPRGLRRRRDSEFDARVSALISVRDAKAAALDIDGSLIAPRSIIELIADGEAAPEDVLLKWQRECLAMA
;
A
#
# COMPACT_ATOMS: atom_id res chain seq x y z
N MET A 1 6.50 -13.12 22.76
CA MET A 1 5.54 -12.07 23.18
C MET A 1 5.71 -10.87 22.26
N VAL A 2 4.68 -10.54 21.50
CA VAL A 2 4.71 -9.52 20.45
C VAL A 2 3.58 -8.54 20.76
N VAL A 3 3.85 -7.24 20.63
CA VAL A 3 2.83 -6.20 20.79
C VAL A 3 1.86 -6.31 19.61
N THR A 4 0.55 -6.25 19.86
CA THR A 4 -0.43 -6.31 18.76
C THR A 4 -0.39 -5.03 17.92
N ASN A 5 -0.79 -5.11 16.64
CA ASN A 5 -0.87 -3.92 15.78
C ASN A 5 -1.74 -2.82 16.38
N ARG A 6 -2.87 -3.20 17.00
CA ARG A 6 -3.74 -2.25 17.71
C ARG A 6 -3.00 -1.52 18.82
N GLN A 7 -2.33 -2.26 19.70
CA GLN A 7 -1.56 -1.66 20.79
C GLN A 7 -0.43 -0.77 20.29
N LEU A 8 0.26 -1.15 19.22
CA LEU A 8 1.29 -0.30 18.59
C LEU A 8 0.71 1.02 18.07
N ILE A 9 -0.47 0.99 17.46
CA ILE A 9 -1.17 2.20 16.98
C ILE A 9 -1.62 3.07 18.15
N ASP A 10 -2.21 2.47 19.19
CA ASP A 10 -2.66 3.22 20.38
C ASP A 10 -1.46 3.89 21.07
N TRP A 11 -0.34 3.16 21.21
CA TRP A 11 0.90 3.69 21.77
C TRP A 11 1.52 4.78 20.92
N SER A 12 1.54 4.64 19.59
CA SER A 12 2.10 5.67 18.71
C SER A 12 1.30 6.96 18.77
N LEU A 13 -0.03 6.90 18.86
CA LEU A 13 -0.89 8.07 19.06
C LEU A 13 -0.63 8.77 20.40
N LEU A 14 -0.48 8.00 21.48
CA LEU A 14 -0.14 8.54 22.80
C LEU A 14 1.23 9.22 22.80
N LEU A 15 2.24 8.57 22.21
CA LEU A 15 3.60 9.09 22.13
C LEU A 15 3.67 10.36 21.27
N ALA A 16 2.97 10.39 20.14
CA ALA A 16 2.85 11.57 19.29
C ALA A 16 2.17 12.75 20.00
N ALA A 17 1.24 12.47 20.92
CA ALA A 17 0.61 13.46 21.80
C ALA A 17 1.49 13.88 23.01
N GLY A 18 2.74 13.42 23.08
CA GLY A 18 3.66 13.71 24.19
C GLY A 18 3.33 12.94 25.48
N LYS A 19 2.43 11.95 25.44
CA LYS A 19 2.05 11.15 26.61
C LYS A 19 3.01 9.98 26.80
N ARG A 20 3.03 9.44 28.02
CA ARG A 20 3.75 8.19 28.36
C ARG A 20 2.86 6.98 28.06
N ILE A 21 3.48 5.88 27.65
CA ILE A 21 2.81 4.59 27.48
C ILE A 21 3.03 3.72 28.72
N GLU A 22 2.01 2.97 29.11
CA GLU A 22 2.12 1.98 30.17
C GLU A 22 2.49 0.63 29.55
N ILE A 23 3.69 0.15 29.87
CA ILE A 23 4.17 -1.13 29.37
C ILE A 23 3.69 -2.24 30.33
N PRO A 24 2.89 -3.21 29.86
CA PRO A 24 2.33 -4.25 30.73
C PRO A 24 3.40 -5.00 31.55
N PRO A 25 3.14 -5.28 32.84
CA PRO A 25 4.14 -5.85 33.75
C PRO A 25 4.52 -7.29 33.40
N HIS A 26 3.65 -8.01 32.69
CA HIS A 26 3.90 -9.38 32.23
C HIS A 26 4.94 -9.46 31.09
N TYR A 27 5.37 -8.32 30.55
CA TYR A 27 6.46 -8.27 29.58
C TYR A 27 7.82 -8.50 30.26
N ARG A 28 8.66 -9.31 29.62
CA ARG A 28 10.01 -9.62 30.10
C ARG A 28 10.78 -8.32 30.40
N PRO A 29 11.45 -8.18 31.57
CA PRO A 29 12.14 -6.95 31.98
C PRO A 29 13.07 -6.38 30.91
N GLU A 30 13.88 -7.23 30.29
CA GLU A 30 14.82 -6.84 29.22
C GLU A 30 14.13 -6.14 28.04
N ARG A 31 12.93 -6.57 27.67
CA ARG A 31 12.18 -5.98 26.56
C ARG A 31 11.56 -4.65 26.95
N ARG A 32 11.15 -4.51 28.21
CA ARG A 32 10.65 -3.24 28.75
C ARG A 32 11.77 -2.21 28.74
N LYS A 33 12.96 -2.58 29.25
CA LYS A 33 14.16 -1.73 29.23
C LYS A 33 14.52 -1.29 27.81
N ARG A 34 14.65 -2.25 26.87
CA ARG A 34 14.98 -1.94 25.47
C ARG A 34 13.95 -1.03 24.79
N LEU A 35 12.65 -1.22 25.08
CA LEU A 35 11.61 -0.35 24.53
C LEU A 35 11.75 1.08 25.08
N THR A 36 11.98 1.23 26.39
CA THR A 36 12.21 2.55 27.00
C THR A 36 13.43 3.23 26.40
N GLU A 37 14.56 2.54 26.26
CA GLU A 37 15.78 3.07 25.63
C GLU A 37 15.54 3.57 24.19
N ILE A 38 14.80 2.81 23.39
CA ILE A 38 14.46 3.22 22.01
C ILE A 38 13.53 4.43 22.00
N LEU A 39 12.56 4.51 22.93
CA LEU A 39 11.64 5.64 23.02
C LEU A 39 12.35 6.92 23.45
N ASP A 40 13.31 6.82 24.35
CA ASP A 40 14.12 7.97 24.78
C ASP A 40 15.02 8.44 23.62
N ALA A 41 15.70 7.51 22.93
CA ALA A 41 16.47 7.84 21.73
C ALA A 41 15.61 8.46 20.60
N ALA A 42 14.37 8.00 20.42
CA ALA A 42 13.44 8.55 19.43
C ALA A 42 12.94 9.96 19.81
N ARG A 43 12.84 10.29 21.10
CA ARG A 43 12.46 11.64 21.57
C ARG A 43 13.57 12.66 21.38
N GLU A 44 14.82 12.22 21.40
CA GLU A 44 15.99 13.08 21.18
C GLU A 44 16.22 13.40 19.70
N LYS A 45 15.56 12.68 18.78
CA LYS A 45 15.65 12.95 17.34
C LYS A 45 14.92 14.23 16.97
N ASP A 46 15.54 15.00 16.07
CA ASP A 46 14.91 16.17 15.46
C ASP A 46 13.67 15.72 14.65
N GLN A 47 12.62 16.54 14.68
CA GLN A 47 11.43 16.34 13.85
C GLN A 47 11.78 16.28 12.36
N ALA A 48 12.85 16.95 11.93
CA ALA A 48 13.35 16.89 10.55
C ALA A 48 13.82 15.48 10.14
N GLU A 49 14.19 14.62 11.09
CA GLU A 49 14.59 13.23 10.83
C GLU A 49 13.42 12.24 10.89
N TRP A 50 12.22 12.71 11.23
CA TRP A 50 11.08 11.81 11.38
C TRP A 50 10.64 11.28 10.02
N PRO A 51 10.27 9.98 9.94
CA PRO A 51 9.73 9.44 8.71
C PRO A 51 8.41 10.14 8.38
N GLU A 52 8.27 10.58 7.14
CA GLU A 52 7.00 11.10 6.66
C GLU A 52 5.98 9.96 6.57
N LYS A 53 4.74 10.23 7.00
CA LYS A 53 3.65 9.29 6.76
C LYS A 53 3.49 9.14 5.24
N PRO A 54 3.55 7.92 4.69
CA PRO A 54 3.29 7.72 3.27
C PRO A 54 1.93 8.33 2.95
N ARG A 55 1.92 9.39 2.13
CA ARG A 55 0.68 10.00 1.68
C ARG A 55 0.06 8.97 0.75
N GLY A 56 -0.91 8.21 1.26
CA GLY A 56 -1.82 7.47 0.40
C GLY A 56 -2.46 8.50 -0.51
N LEU A 57 -2.10 8.48 -1.80
CA LEU A 57 -2.66 9.37 -2.80
C LEU A 57 -4.17 9.22 -2.66
N ARG A 58 -4.87 10.27 -2.20
CA ARG A 58 -6.32 10.23 -2.05
C ARG A 58 -6.86 10.25 -3.47
N ARG A 59 -7.02 9.06 -4.04
CA ARG A 59 -7.50 8.85 -5.41
C ARG A 59 -8.83 9.57 -5.53
N ARG A 60 -8.85 10.64 -6.33
CA ARG A 60 -10.10 11.26 -6.73
C ARG A 60 -10.74 10.20 -7.61
N ARG A 61 -11.83 9.56 -7.15
CA ARG A 61 -12.67 8.73 -8.03
C ARG A 61 -13.27 9.67 -9.06
N ASP A 62 -12.51 9.88 -10.12
CA ASP A 62 -12.93 10.62 -11.29
C ASP A 62 -13.78 9.68 -12.14
N SER A 63 -14.93 10.14 -12.59
CA SER A 63 -15.76 9.39 -13.53
C SER A 63 -14.98 9.00 -14.79
N GLU A 64 -13.99 9.80 -15.18
CA GLU A 64 -13.12 9.48 -16.31
C GLU A 64 -12.18 8.30 -16.01
N PHE A 65 -11.67 8.20 -14.79
CA PHE A 65 -10.85 7.07 -14.36
C PHE A 65 -11.67 5.78 -14.37
N ASP A 66 -12.86 5.81 -13.78
CA ASP A 66 -13.75 4.64 -13.76
C ASP A 66 -14.11 4.21 -15.20
N ALA A 67 -14.31 5.16 -16.12
CA ALA A 67 -14.54 4.88 -17.53
C ALA A 67 -13.33 4.24 -18.23
N ARG A 68 -12.11 4.76 -18.01
CA ARG A 68 -10.87 4.17 -18.56
C ARG A 68 -10.65 2.74 -18.06
N VAL A 69 -10.79 2.51 -16.74
CA VAL A 69 -10.67 1.17 -16.14
C VAL A 69 -11.71 0.21 -16.74
N SER A 70 -12.95 0.66 -16.88
CA SER A 70 -14.04 -0.16 -17.41
C SER A 70 -13.81 -0.55 -18.88
N ALA A 71 -13.30 0.39 -19.71
CA ALA A 71 -12.94 0.11 -21.10
C ALA A 71 -11.85 -0.97 -21.18
N LEU A 72 -10.79 -0.87 -20.37
CA LEU A 72 -9.70 -1.84 -20.35
C LEU A 72 -10.13 -3.22 -19.85
N ILE A 73 -10.98 -3.26 -18.82
CA ILE A 73 -11.57 -4.52 -18.33
C ILE A 73 -12.41 -5.18 -19.42
N SER A 74 -13.22 -4.41 -20.15
CA SER A 74 -14.04 -4.97 -21.23
C SER A 74 -13.20 -5.58 -22.35
N VAL A 75 -12.11 -4.92 -22.77
CA VAL A 75 -11.17 -5.46 -23.77
C VAL A 75 -10.50 -6.74 -23.25
N ARG A 76 -10.03 -6.72 -22.00
CA ARG A 76 -9.40 -7.89 -21.36
C ARG A 76 -10.36 -9.07 -21.31
N ASP A 77 -11.59 -8.87 -20.84
CA ASP A 77 -12.56 -9.94 -20.62
C ASP A 77 -13.03 -10.54 -21.95
N ALA A 78 -13.19 -9.71 -22.99
CA ALA A 78 -13.47 -10.20 -24.34
C ALA A 78 -12.34 -11.07 -24.90
N LYS A 79 -11.08 -10.69 -24.68
CA LYS A 79 -9.91 -11.49 -25.10
C LYS A 79 -9.73 -12.74 -24.25
N ALA A 80 -9.95 -12.65 -22.95
CA ALA A 80 -9.89 -13.79 -22.03
C ALA A 80 -10.91 -14.85 -22.43
N ALA A 81 -12.15 -14.44 -22.74
CA ALA A 81 -13.19 -15.34 -23.24
C ALA A 81 -12.82 -15.98 -24.59
N ALA A 82 -12.20 -15.22 -25.50
CA ALA A 82 -11.76 -15.74 -26.80
C ALA A 82 -10.59 -16.74 -26.69
N LEU A 83 -9.74 -16.58 -25.67
CA LEU A 83 -8.58 -17.42 -25.40
C LEU A 83 -8.87 -18.57 -24.42
N ASP A 84 -10.06 -18.62 -23.85
CA ASP A 84 -10.46 -19.56 -22.78
C ASP A 84 -9.49 -19.57 -21.58
N ILE A 85 -9.11 -18.37 -21.13
CA ILE A 85 -8.23 -18.17 -19.96
C ILE A 85 -8.87 -17.21 -18.95
N ASP A 86 -8.36 -17.23 -17.73
CA ASP A 86 -8.74 -16.26 -16.71
C ASP A 86 -8.19 -14.87 -17.06
N GLY A 87 -9.04 -13.84 -16.98
CA GLY A 87 -8.67 -12.46 -17.30
C GLY A 87 -7.50 -11.92 -16.47
N SER A 88 -7.34 -12.39 -15.22
CA SER A 88 -6.20 -11.99 -14.38
C SER A 88 -4.85 -12.45 -14.94
N LEU A 89 -4.81 -13.47 -15.80
CA LEU A 89 -3.60 -13.91 -16.51
C LEU A 89 -3.19 -12.92 -17.62
N ILE A 90 -4.16 -12.21 -18.22
CA ILE A 90 -3.89 -11.11 -19.15
C ILE A 90 -3.43 -9.88 -18.35
N ALA A 91 -4.26 -9.41 -17.42
CA ALA A 91 -3.92 -8.30 -16.54
C ALA A 91 -4.80 -8.30 -15.27
N PRO A 92 -4.20 -8.35 -14.06
CA PRO A 92 -4.91 -8.11 -12.82
C PRO A 92 -5.54 -6.72 -12.78
N ARG A 93 -6.66 -6.58 -12.07
CA ARG A 93 -7.37 -5.29 -11.96
C ARG A 93 -6.46 -4.17 -11.42
N SER A 94 -5.57 -4.47 -10.47
CA SER A 94 -4.63 -3.50 -9.93
C SER A 94 -3.66 -2.94 -10.98
N ILE A 95 -3.23 -3.75 -11.95
CA ILE A 95 -2.36 -3.31 -13.05
C ILE A 95 -3.15 -2.44 -14.03
N ILE A 96 -4.41 -2.80 -14.32
CA ILE A 96 -5.30 -1.96 -15.14
C ILE A 96 -5.54 -0.60 -14.50
N GLU A 97 -5.79 -0.56 -13.20
CA GLU A 97 -5.94 0.68 -12.45
C GLU A 97 -4.66 1.54 -12.51
N LEU A 98 -3.48 0.92 -12.34
CA LEU A 98 -2.19 1.59 -12.43
C LEU A 98 -1.94 2.22 -13.81
N ILE A 99 -2.25 1.49 -14.88
CA ILE A 99 -2.13 1.97 -16.27
C ILE A 99 -3.17 3.05 -16.57
N ALA A 100 -4.42 2.88 -16.12
CA ALA A 100 -5.49 3.85 -16.33
C ALA A 100 -5.27 5.17 -15.60
N ASP A 101 -4.47 5.16 -14.53
CA ASP A 101 -4.03 6.35 -13.79
C ASP A 101 -2.74 6.98 -14.36
N GLY A 102 -2.07 6.29 -15.30
CA GLY A 102 -0.80 6.73 -15.87
C GLY A 102 0.38 6.62 -14.89
N GLU A 103 0.23 5.89 -13.78
CA GLU A 103 1.29 5.67 -12.79
C GLU A 103 2.36 4.68 -13.29
N ALA A 104 2.03 3.87 -14.30
CA ALA A 104 2.99 2.98 -14.97
C ALA A 104 2.73 2.93 -16.48
N ALA A 105 3.82 2.87 -17.25
CA ALA A 105 3.73 2.60 -18.66
C ALA A 105 3.40 1.10 -18.87
N PRO A 106 2.52 0.73 -19.82
CA PRO A 106 2.15 -0.67 -20.06
C PRO A 106 3.36 -1.59 -20.27
N GLU A 107 4.42 -1.11 -20.91
CA GLU A 107 5.65 -1.84 -21.18
C GLU A 107 6.46 -2.21 -19.92
N ASP A 108 6.29 -1.46 -18.82
CA ASP A 108 7.00 -1.71 -17.56
C ASP A 108 6.32 -2.80 -16.72
N VAL A 109 5.01 -3.02 -16.93
CA VAL A 109 4.17 -3.86 -16.07
C VAL A 109 3.50 -5.02 -16.80
N LEU A 110 3.56 -5.05 -18.14
CA LEU A 110 2.95 -6.10 -18.97
C LEU A 110 3.93 -6.66 -20.01
N LEU A 111 3.85 -7.97 -20.20
CA LEU A 111 4.54 -8.67 -21.28
C LEU A 111 3.96 -8.27 -22.64
N LYS A 112 4.75 -8.44 -23.71
CA LYS A 112 4.35 -8.09 -25.08
C LYS A 112 2.99 -8.69 -25.48
N TRP A 113 2.78 -9.98 -25.23
CA TRP A 113 1.53 -10.65 -25.59
C TRP A 113 0.32 -10.15 -24.77
N GLN A 114 0.52 -9.70 -23.52
CA GLN A 114 -0.53 -9.12 -22.68
C GLN A 114 -0.93 -7.73 -23.20
N ARG A 115 0.05 -6.93 -23.62
CA ARG A 115 -0.16 -5.64 -24.27
C ARG A 115 -0.93 -5.78 -25.58
N GLU A 116 -0.56 -6.75 -26.42
CA GLU A 116 -1.29 -7.10 -27.64
C GLU A 116 -2.76 -7.49 -27.35
N CYS A 117 -3.02 -8.21 -26.24
CA CYS A 117 -4.38 -8.53 -25.83
C CYS A 117 -5.17 -7.27 -25.43
N LEU A 118 -4.55 -6.29 -24.78
CA LEU A 118 -5.20 -5.04 -24.36
C LEU A 118 -5.25 -3.97 -25.46
N ALA A 119 -4.80 -4.28 -26.69
CA ALA A 119 -4.64 -3.33 -27.78
C ALA A 119 -3.74 -2.13 -27.41
N MET A 120 -2.74 -2.39 -26.56
CA MET A 120 -1.68 -1.45 -26.19
C MET A 120 -0.43 -1.86 -26.98
N ALA A 121 0.08 -0.97 -27.83
CA ALA A 121 1.31 -1.22 -28.60
C ALA A 121 2.53 -0.73 -27.83
#